data_AF-A0A2E3URQ7-F1
#
_entry.id   AF-A0A2E3URQ7-F1
#
_cell.length_a   1.000
_cell.length_b   1.000
_cell.length_c   1.000
_cell.angle_alpha   90.00
_cell.angle_beta   90.00
_cell.angle_gamma   90.00
#
_symmetry.space_group_name_H-M   'P 1'
#
loop_
_entity.id
_entity.type
_entity.pdbx_description
1 polymer ?
#
loop_
_entity_poly.entity_id
_entity_poly.type
_entity_poly.pdbx_seq_one_letter_code
_entity_poly.pdbx_strand_id
1 'polypeptide(L)'
;MGMAHIDTSQAIKAEPAGSVTTAINILTSPSEAFTELGQRPAKVFPLVVIMFPLTAVMFWYFTIIDFDWFIDDSLDIAGLGDTQLEQARETMTSMSQTTFRMFGTFGSAAGMLLLWSLQAVYLSLVSALNGDRFKFTHWFSLAVWTALPYLLSIIGMAVTISLNPNGQLSSTDLDP
;
A
#
# COMPACT_ATOMS: atom_id res chain seq x y z
N MET A 1 -46.74 -38.33 -3.37
CA MET A 1 -45.87 -37.51 -4.25
C MET A 1 -45.17 -36.51 -3.34
N GLY A 2 -44.04 -36.91 -2.74
CA GLY A 2 -43.30 -36.07 -1.79
C GLY A 2 -42.34 -35.17 -2.57
N MET A 3 -42.53 -33.85 -2.47
CA MET A 3 -41.57 -32.90 -3.04
C MET A 3 -40.28 -32.96 -2.23
N ALA A 4 -39.19 -33.35 -2.89
CA ALA A 4 -37.86 -33.27 -2.33
C ALA A 4 -37.55 -31.78 -2.04
N HIS A 5 -37.38 -31.48 -0.76
CA HIS A 5 -36.91 -30.19 -0.28
C HIS A 5 -35.47 -30.05 -0.77
N ILE A 6 -35.25 -29.27 -1.82
CA ILE A 6 -33.91 -28.94 -2.30
C ILE A 6 -33.34 -27.98 -1.27
N ASP A 7 -32.46 -28.51 -0.42
CA ASP A 7 -31.77 -27.73 0.59
C ASP A 7 -30.74 -26.82 -0.08
N THR A 8 -31.19 -25.62 -0.48
CA THR A 8 -30.37 -24.59 -1.13
C THR A 8 -29.34 -23.96 -0.18
N SER A 9 -29.20 -24.48 1.04
CA SER A 9 -28.32 -23.95 2.10
C SER A 9 -26.97 -24.67 2.20
N GLN A 10 -26.48 -25.28 1.13
CA GLN A 10 -25.05 -25.55 1.02
C GLN A 10 -24.35 -24.27 0.57
N ALA A 11 -24.16 -23.35 1.52
CA ALA A 11 -23.16 -22.31 1.39
C ALA A 11 -21.85 -22.99 0.97
N ILE A 12 -21.42 -22.75 -0.27
CA ILE A 12 -20.22 -23.33 -0.85
C ILE A 12 -19.07 -22.97 0.10
N LYS A 13 -18.66 -23.95 0.89
CA LYS A 13 -17.50 -23.83 1.76
C LYS A 13 -16.32 -23.95 0.81
N ALA A 14 -15.85 -22.80 0.31
CA ALA A 14 -14.67 -22.76 -0.53
C ALA A 14 -13.55 -23.52 0.19
N GLU A 15 -12.97 -24.50 -0.50
CA GLU A 15 -11.75 -25.15 0.01
C GLU A 15 -10.71 -24.06 0.29
N PRO A 16 -9.90 -24.19 1.37
CA PRO A 16 -8.84 -23.23 1.64
C PRO A 16 -7.96 -23.11 0.41
N ALA A 17 -8.00 -21.97 -0.27
CA ALA A 17 -7.05 -21.69 -1.31
C ALA A 17 -5.73 -21.29 -0.64
N GLY A 18 -4.61 -21.66 -1.26
CA GLY A 18 -3.32 -21.14 -0.82
C GLY A 18 -3.24 -19.63 -1.08
N SER A 19 -2.45 -18.89 -0.31
CA SER A 19 -2.29 -17.43 -0.48
C SER A 19 -1.93 -17.01 -1.92
N VAL A 20 -1.19 -17.85 -2.65
CA VAL A 20 -0.86 -17.61 -4.07
C VAL A 20 -2.11 -17.74 -4.95
N THR A 21 -2.96 -18.73 -4.69
CA THR A 21 -4.23 -18.91 -5.39
C THR A 21 -5.17 -17.74 -5.11
N THR A 22 -5.29 -17.29 -3.85
CA THR A 22 -6.06 -16.09 -3.51
C THR A 22 -5.52 -14.84 -4.24
N ALA A 23 -4.20 -14.70 -4.38
CA ALA A 23 -3.59 -13.61 -5.14
C ALA A 23 -3.98 -13.63 -6.63
N ILE A 24 -3.92 -14.81 -7.26
CA ILE A 24 -4.35 -15.00 -8.65
C ILE A 24 -5.84 -14.70 -8.79
N ASN A 25 -6.66 -15.25 -7.89
CA ASN A 25 -8.10 -15.08 -7.90
C ASN A 25 -8.51 -13.61 -7.71
N ILE A 26 -7.75 -12.79 -6.99
CA ILE A 26 -8.03 -11.34 -6.91
C ILE A 26 -8.01 -10.68 -8.29
N LEU A 27 -7.16 -11.16 -9.20
CA LEU A 27 -7.03 -10.64 -10.55
C LEU A 27 -7.97 -11.32 -11.55
N THR A 28 -8.20 -12.63 -11.39
CA THR A 28 -8.94 -13.43 -12.38
C THR A 28 -10.38 -13.77 -11.98
N SER A 29 -10.65 -13.89 -10.68
CA SER A 29 -11.90 -14.38 -10.08
C SER A 29 -12.23 -13.65 -8.75
N PRO A 30 -12.39 -12.32 -8.75
CA PRO A 30 -12.39 -11.51 -7.51
C PRO A 30 -13.52 -11.86 -6.54
N SER A 31 -14.67 -12.32 -7.04
CA SER A 31 -15.79 -12.78 -6.21
C SER A 31 -15.43 -13.98 -5.34
N GLU A 32 -14.67 -14.93 -5.88
CA GLU A 32 -14.18 -16.11 -5.16
C GLU A 32 -13.17 -15.70 -4.09
N ALA A 33 -12.22 -14.83 -4.44
CA ALA A 33 -11.24 -14.30 -3.50
C ALA A 33 -11.92 -13.53 -2.34
N PHE A 34 -12.90 -12.68 -2.62
CA PHE A 34 -13.61 -11.94 -1.56
C PHE A 34 -14.44 -12.84 -0.67
N THR A 35 -15.03 -13.91 -1.24
CA THR A 35 -15.74 -14.93 -0.46
C THR A 35 -14.80 -15.64 0.50
N GLU A 36 -13.60 -16.01 0.02
CA GLU A 36 -12.56 -16.63 0.84
C GLU A 36 -12.09 -15.70 1.96
N LEU A 37 -11.75 -14.45 1.65
CA LEU A 37 -11.29 -13.46 2.62
C LEU A 37 -12.36 -13.11 3.66
N GLY A 38 -13.63 -13.13 3.27
CA GLY A 38 -14.76 -12.98 4.18
C GLY A 38 -14.90 -14.12 5.18
N GLN A 39 -14.39 -15.32 4.86
CA GLN A 39 -14.39 -16.48 5.77
C GLN A 39 -13.09 -16.57 6.58
N ARG A 40 -11.95 -16.24 5.97
CA ARG A 40 -10.60 -16.40 6.52
C ARG A 40 -9.75 -15.17 6.22
N PRO A 41 -9.83 -14.11 7.05
CA PRO A 41 -9.07 -12.90 6.80
C PRO A 41 -7.57 -13.13 7.07
N ALA A 42 -6.80 -13.38 6.01
CA ALA A 42 -5.34 -13.43 6.02
C ALA A 42 -4.77 -12.07 5.62
N LYS A 43 -3.73 -11.58 6.28
CA LYS A 43 -3.15 -10.25 5.98
C LYS A 43 -1.63 -10.25 5.78
N VAL A 44 -0.93 -11.22 6.38
CA VAL A 44 0.53 -11.23 6.41
C VAL A 44 1.13 -11.43 5.02
N PHE A 45 0.59 -12.36 4.23
CA PHE A 45 1.09 -12.63 2.89
C PHE A 45 1.06 -11.40 1.97
N PRO A 46 -0.10 -10.79 1.67
CA PRO A 46 -0.12 -9.64 0.76
C PRO A 46 0.63 -8.44 1.35
N LEU A 47 0.65 -8.28 2.69
CA LEU A 47 1.43 -7.24 3.35
C LEU A 47 2.93 -7.40 3.09
N VAL A 48 3.50 -8.58 3.33
CA VAL A 48 4.93 -8.82 3.09
C VAL A 48 5.27 -8.66 1.61
N VAL A 49 4.43 -9.21 0.72
CA VAL A 49 4.63 -9.15 -0.73
C VAL A 49 4.65 -7.73 -1.27
N ILE A 50 3.86 -6.80 -0.70
CA ILE A 50 3.85 -5.39 -1.11
C ILE A 50 4.92 -4.58 -0.36
N MET A 51 4.99 -4.72 0.96
CA MET A 51 5.82 -3.88 1.81
C MET A 51 7.32 -4.10 1.62
N PHE A 52 7.74 -5.35 1.38
CA PHE A 52 9.15 -5.66 1.15
C PHE A 52 9.71 -4.99 -0.10
N PRO A 53 9.14 -5.18 -1.31
CA PRO A 53 9.65 -4.51 -2.51
C PRO A 53 9.45 -3.00 -2.46
N LEU A 54 8.35 -2.50 -1.87
CA LEU A 54 8.17 -1.05 -1.68
C LEU A 54 9.32 -0.45 -0.87
N THR A 55 9.64 -1.06 0.29
CA THR A 55 10.72 -0.58 1.16
C THR A 55 12.07 -0.67 0.45
N ALA A 56 12.32 -1.75 -0.31
CA ALA A 56 13.56 -1.93 -1.05
C ALA A 56 13.74 -0.88 -2.16
N VAL A 57 12.68 -0.61 -2.94
CA VAL A 57 12.70 0.39 -4.02
C VAL A 57 12.86 1.80 -3.45
N MET A 58 12.16 2.14 -2.37
CA MET A 58 12.30 3.44 -1.72
C MET A 58 13.69 3.64 -1.11
N PHE A 59 14.25 2.59 -0.49
CA PHE A 59 15.63 2.63 -0.01
C PHE A 59 16.63 2.87 -1.14
N TRP A 60 16.43 2.22 -2.29
CA TRP A 60 17.25 2.43 -3.48
C TRP A 60 17.12 3.87 -4.00
N TYR A 61 15.90 4.37 -4.16
CA TYR A 61 15.61 5.75 -4.57
C TYR A 61 16.36 6.77 -3.70
N PHE A 62 16.15 6.74 -2.39
CA PHE A 62 16.81 7.68 -1.46
C PHE A 62 18.32 7.43 -1.28
N THR A 63 18.86 6.35 -1.88
CA THR A 63 20.31 6.12 -1.93
C THR A 63 20.96 6.80 -3.13
N ILE A 64 20.27 6.87 -4.26
CA ILE A 64 20.81 7.49 -5.48
C ILE A 64 20.50 8.99 -5.56
N ILE A 65 19.50 9.47 -4.81
CA ILE A 65 19.00 10.83 -4.95
C ILE A 65 20.05 11.88 -4.53
N ASP A 66 20.14 12.94 -5.32
CA ASP A 66 20.86 14.15 -4.93
C ASP A 66 20.01 14.90 -3.89
N PHE A 67 20.53 14.98 -2.67
CA PHE A 67 19.79 15.50 -1.52
C PHE A 67 19.57 17.01 -1.60
N ASP A 68 20.56 17.77 -2.07
CA ASP A 68 20.46 19.23 -2.19
C ASP A 68 19.42 19.57 -3.27
N TRP A 69 19.50 18.88 -4.41
CA TRP A 69 18.50 19.02 -5.47
C TRP A 69 17.09 18.62 -4.99
N PHE A 70 16.97 17.51 -4.25
CA PHE A 70 15.66 17.05 -3.76
C PHE A 70 15.02 18.04 -2.77
N ILE A 71 15.81 18.70 -1.93
CA ILE A 71 15.29 19.75 -1.03
C ILE A 71 14.70 20.88 -1.87
N ASP A 72 15.48 21.38 -2.83
CA ASP A 72 15.04 22.50 -3.66
C ASP A 72 13.78 22.11 -4.47
N ASP A 73 13.73 20.91 -5.07
CA ASP A 73 12.54 20.35 -5.76
C ASP A 73 11.32 20.22 -4.82
N SER A 74 11.53 19.73 -3.59
CA SER A 74 10.46 19.57 -2.60
C SER A 74 9.86 20.90 -2.14
N LEU A 75 10.72 21.92 -2.01
CA LEU A 75 10.32 23.27 -1.61
C LEU A 75 9.54 23.97 -2.73
N ASP A 76 9.98 23.78 -3.98
CA ASP A 76 9.28 24.27 -5.17
C ASP A 76 7.87 23.65 -5.28
N ILE A 77 7.76 22.33 -5.07
CA ILE A 77 6.47 21.62 -5.06
C ILE A 77 5.56 22.10 -3.94
N ALA A 78 6.12 22.40 -2.75
CA ALA A 78 5.34 22.82 -1.60
C ALA A 78 4.70 24.22 -1.78
N GLY A 79 5.21 25.05 -2.71
CA GLY A 79 4.63 26.36 -3.04
C GLY A 79 4.56 27.31 -1.85
N LEU A 80 5.55 27.24 -0.94
CA LEU A 80 5.60 28.04 0.29
C LEU A 80 5.96 29.50 0.01
N GLY A 81 5.54 30.42 0.88
CA GLY A 81 5.99 31.83 0.80
C GLY A 81 7.44 32.01 1.27
N ASP A 82 8.10 33.09 0.84
CA ASP A 82 9.54 33.35 1.05
C ASP A 82 10.04 33.09 2.48
N THR A 83 9.32 33.55 3.51
CA THR A 83 9.72 33.35 4.91
C THR A 83 9.61 31.90 5.37
N GLN A 84 8.65 31.14 4.84
CA GLN A 84 8.46 29.72 5.16
C GLN A 84 9.45 28.82 4.41
N LEU A 85 9.85 29.23 3.20
CA LEU A 85 10.85 28.54 2.40
C LEU A 85 12.19 28.46 3.12
N GLU A 86 12.70 29.58 3.63
CA GLU A 86 14.02 29.61 4.29
C GLU A 86 14.02 28.72 5.55
N GLN A 87 12.96 28.81 6.36
CA GLN A 87 12.83 27.98 7.57
C GLN A 87 12.73 26.48 7.23
N ALA A 88 11.98 26.13 6.19
CA ALA A 88 11.84 24.74 5.74
C ALA A 88 13.18 24.21 5.20
N ARG A 89 13.91 25.03 4.42
CA ARG A 89 15.24 24.70 3.89
C ARG A 89 16.26 24.48 4.99
N GLU A 90 16.34 25.38 5.98
CA GLU A 90 17.20 25.18 7.16
C GLU A 90 16.86 23.89 7.90
N THR A 91 15.56 23.61 8.07
CA THR A 91 15.11 22.39 8.76
C THR A 91 15.54 21.13 7.99
N MET A 92 15.36 21.10 6.67
CA MET A 92 15.72 19.94 5.84
C MET A 92 17.24 19.76 5.75
N THR A 93 18.01 20.84 5.59
CA THR A 93 19.49 20.78 5.54
C THR A 93 20.12 20.46 6.90
N SER A 94 19.43 20.76 8.01
CA SER A 94 19.88 20.36 9.36
C SER A 94 19.83 18.84 9.59
N MET A 95 19.07 18.10 8.78
CA MET A 95 18.94 16.66 8.88
C MET A 95 20.05 15.95 8.10
N SER A 96 20.66 14.93 8.70
CA SER A 96 21.65 14.11 7.99
C SER A 96 21.00 13.35 6.82
N GLN A 97 21.74 13.15 5.72
CA GLN A 97 21.26 12.39 4.57
C GLN A 97 20.84 10.95 4.95
N THR A 98 21.52 10.33 5.92
CA THR A 98 21.14 9.03 6.46
C THR A 98 19.80 9.08 7.17
N THR A 99 19.58 10.09 8.02
CA THR A 99 18.30 10.28 8.71
C THR A 99 17.19 10.50 7.70
N PHE A 100 17.41 11.38 6.71
CA PHE A 100 16.47 11.64 5.64
C PHE A 100 16.10 10.36 4.87
N ARG A 101 17.10 9.59 4.41
CA ARG A 101 16.91 8.33 3.70
C ARG A 101 16.05 7.35 4.49
N MET A 102 16.36 7.19 5.78
CA MET A 102 15.62 6.27 6.64
C MET A 102 14.19 6.77 6.88
N PHE A 103 13.99 8.06 7.13
CA PHE A 103 12.66 8.64 7.26
C PHE A 103 11.85 8.56 5.98
N GLY A 104 12.42 8.80 4.81
CA GLY A 104 11.72 8.64 3.53
C GLY A 104 11.35 7.18 3.25
N THR A 105 12.30 6.26 3.47
CA THR A 105 12.12 4.82 3.24
C THR A 105 11.05 4.22 4.16
N PHE A 106 11.16 4.45 5.48
CA PHE A 106 10.20 3.88 6.43
C PHE A 106 8.94 4.72 6.56
N GLY A 107 9.01 6.03 6.30
CA GLY A 107 7.87 6.94 6.30
C GLY A 107 6.88 6.63 5.18
N SER A 108 7.36 6.31 3.98
CA SER A 108 6.49 5.87 2.87
C SER A 108 5.76 4.57 3.20
N ALA A 109 6.49 3.55 3.69
CA ALA A 109 5.94 2.29 4.17
C ALA A 109 4.91 2.49 5.31
N ALA A 110 5.26 3.29 6.32
CA ALA A 110 4.39 3.58 7.45
C ALA A 110 3.14 4.37 7.03
N GLY A 111 3.29 5.33 6.11
CA GLY A 111 2.18 6.11 5.56
C GLY A 111 1.18 5.23 4.82
N MET A 112 1.66 4.31 3.99
CA MET A 112 0.79 3.33 3.30
C MET A 112 0.03 2.43 4.29
N LEU A 113 0.73 1.88 5.30
CA LEU A 113 0.10 1.07 6.34
C LEU A 113 -0.93 1.87 7.14
N LEU A 114 -0.64 3.15 7.43
CA LEU A 114 -1.57 4.05 8.10
C LEU A 114 -2.83 4.26 7.26
N LEU A 115 -2.70 4.52 5.96
CA LEU A 115 -3.85 4.68 5.05
C LEU A 115 -4.75 3.44 5.02
N TRP A 116 -4.19 2.24 4.83
CA TRP A 116 -4.98 1.00 4.88
C TRP A 116 -5.61 0.76 6.25
N SER A 117 -4.91 1.12 7.33
CA SER A 117 -5.46 1.02 8.68
C SER A 117 -6.63 1.97 8.89
N LEU A 118 -6.53 3.23 8.46
CA LEU A 118 -7.60 4.22 8.53
C LEU A 118 -8.82 3.79 7.72
N GLN A 119 -8.61 3.29 6.49
CA GLN A 119 -9.68 2.74 5.66
C GLN A 119 -10.37 1.56 6.36
N ALA A 120 -9.60 0.63 6.92
CA ALA A 120 -10.17 -0.51 7.64
C ALA A 120 -10.91 -0.11 8.92
N VAL A 121 -10.42 0.89 9.66
CA VAL A 121 -11.13 1.48 10.82
C VAL A 121 -12.46 2.05 10.39
N TYR A 122 -12.48 2.88 9.34
CA TYR A 122 -13.71 3.46 8.80
C TYR A 122 -14.73 2.39 8.43
N LEU A 123 -14.34 1.38 7.65
CA LEU A 123 -15.25 0.29 7.24
C LEU A 123 -15.73 -0.56 8.42
N SER A 124 -14.90 -0.71 9.45
CA SER A 124 -15.29 -1.41 10.68
C SER A 124 -16.33 -0.65 11.48
N LEU A 125 -16.22 0.68 11.54
CA LEU A 125 -17.23 1.53 12.19
C LEU A 125 -18.56 1.42 11.45
N VAL A 126 -18.54 1.51 10.12
CA VAL A 126 -19.75 1.33 9.29
C VAL A 126 -20.38 -0.04 9.52
N SER A 127 -19.58 -1.11 9.54
CA SER A 127 -20.05 -2.47 9.81
C SER A 127 -20.69 -2.61 11.19
N ALA A 128 -20.07 -2.00 12.21
CA ALA A 128 -20.59 -2.03 13.56
C ALA A 128 -21.93 -1.29 13.69
N LEU A 129 -22.10 -0.17 12.98
CA LEU A 129 -23.35 0.61 12.97
C LEU A 129 -24.48 -0.13 12.24
N ASN A 130 -24.15 -0.90 11.20
CA ASN A 130 -25.13 -1.69 10.44
C ASN A 130 -25.43 -3.07 11.06
N GLY A 131 -24.70 -3.47 12.10
CA GLY A 131 -24.84 -4.80 12.70
C GLY A 131 -24.22 -5.94 11.86
N ASP A 132 -23.27 -5.61 10.99
CA ASP A 132 -22.57 -6.60 10.16
C ASP A 132 -21.59 -7.45 10.98
N ARG A 133 -21.34 -8.68 10.50
CA ARG A 133 -20.41 -9.62 11.15
C ARG A 133 -18.92 -9.25 10.97
N PHE A 134 -18.59 -8.37 10.03
CA PHE A 134 -17.22 -8.06 9.66
C PHE A 134 -16.56 -7.08 10.64
N LYS A 135 -15.32 -7.38 11.00
CA LYS A 135 -14.50 -6.61 11.95
C LYS A 135 -13.27 -6.04 11.26
N PHE A 136 -12.50 -5.20 11.97
CA PHE A 136 -11.23 -4.61 11.50
C PHE A 136 -10.34 -5.57 10.72
N THR A 137 -10.08 -6.77 11.24
CA THR A 137 -9.21 -7.74 10.55
C THR A 137 -9.72 -8.12 9.16
N HIS A 138 -11.03 -8.16 8.92
CA HIS A 138 -11.61 -8.48 7.61
C HIS A 138 -11.40 -7.33 6.64
N TRP A 139 -11.71 -6.09 7.06
CA TRP A 139 -11.53 -4.92 6.21
C TRP A 139 -10.07 -4.59 5.94
N PHE A 140 -9.19 -4.77 6.92
CA PHE A 140 -7.76 -4.61 6.73
C PHE A 140 -7.20 -5.69 5.81
N SER A 141 -7.59 -6.96 6.00
CA SER A 141 -7.24 -8.03 5.08
C SER A 141 -7.67 -7.70 3.66
N LEU A 142 -8.94 -7.31 3.46
CA LEU A 142 -9.46 -6.92 2.16
C LEU A 142 -8.66 -5.77 1.55
N ALA A 143 -8.40 -4.69 2.29
CA ALA A 143 -7.67 -3.52 1.80
C ALA A 143 -6.25 -3.86 1.30
N VAL A 144 -5.52 -4.70 2.04
CA VAL A 144 -4.16 -5.10 1.64
C VAL A 144 -4.20 -6.06 0.44
N TRP A 145 -5.17 -6.98 0.39
CA TRP A 145 -5.33 -7.91 -0.73
C TRP A 145 -5.73 -7.20 -2.03
N THR A 146 -6.65 -6.24 -1.97
CA THR A 146 -7.04 -5.47 -3.15
C THR A 146 -5.96 -4.51 -3.62
N ALA A 147 -4.93 -4.25 -2.81
CA ALA A 147 -3.76 -3.47 -3.19
C ALA A 147 -2.70 -4.27 -3.97
N LEU A 148 -2.85 -5.59 -4.17
CA LEU A 148 -1.87 -6.39 -4.93
C LEU A 148 -1.53 -5.85 -6.34
N PRO A 149 -2.47 -5.27 -7.13
CA PRO A 149 -2.12 -4.66 -8.41
C PRO A 149 -1.05 -3.56 -8.32
N TYR A 150 -0.90 -2.91 -7.15
CA TYR A 150 0.12 -1.88 -6.90
C TYR A 150 1.56 -2.40 -7.06
N LEU A 151 1.79 -3.72 -7.02
CA LEU A 151 3.09 -4.31 -7.35
C LEU A 151 3.58 -3.88 -8.74
N LEU A 152 2.67 -3.63 -9.68
CA LEU A 152 3.02 -3.12 -11.01
C LEU A 152 3.61 -1.70 -10.94
N SER A 153 3.04 -0.82 -10.11
CA SER A 153 3.60 0.51 -9.84
C SER A 153 4.99 0.42 -9.21
N ILE A 154 5.22 -0.50 -8.27
CA ILE A 154 6.54 -0.69 -7.66
C ILE A 154 7.59 -1.14 -8.70
N ILE A 155 7.19 -1.99 -9.66
CA ILE A 155 8.04 -2.35 -10.80
C ILE A 155 8.31 -1.11 -11.67
N GLY A 156 7.28 -0.31 -11.95
CA GLY A 156 7.38 0.95 -12.67
C GLY A 156 8.41 1.89 -12.04
N MET A 157 8.31 2.12 -10.72
CA MET A 157 9.27 2.91 -9.94
C MET A 157 10.70 2.39 -10.10
N ALA A 158 10.90 1.07 -9.98
CA ALA A 158 12.23 0.46 -10.15
C ALA A 158 12.80 0.69 -11.57
N VAL A 159 11.95 0.63 -12.60
CA VAL A 159 12.34 0.94 -13.99
C VAL A 159 12.69 2.42 -14.13
N THR A 160 11.85 3.33 -13.62
CA THR A 160 12.09 4.78 -13.65
C THR A 160 13.41 5.15 -12.97
N ILE A 161 13.69 4.59 -11.80
CA ILE A 161 14.96 4.77 -11.07
C ILE A 161 16.14 4.29 -11.92
N SER A 162 15.99 3.12 -12.57
CA SER A 162 17.04 2.56 -13.44
C SER A 162 17.37 3.45 -14.64
N LEU A 163 16.37 4.17 -15.17
CA LEU A 163 16.51 5.04 -16.33
C LEU A 163 17.04 6.44 -15.97
N ASN A 164 17.06 6.81 -14.69
CA ASN A 164 17.49 8.12 -14.20
C ASN A 164 18.70 8.02 -13.26
N PRO A 165 19.90 7.67 -13.77
CA PRO A 165 21.08 7.43 -12.94
C PRO A 165 21.67 8.70 -12.32
N ASN A 166 21.24 9.89 -12.76
CA ASN A 166 21.79 11.17 -12.33
C ASN A 166 21.32 11.61 -10.93
N GLY A 167 20.39 10.86 -10.31
CA GLY A 167 19.92 11.14 -8.95
C GLY A 167 18.95 12.33 -8.81
N GLN A 168 18.68 13.05 -9.90
CA GLN A 168 17.70 14.14 -9.95
C GLN A 168 16.37 13.63 -10.51
N LEU A 169 15.63 12.90 -9.68
CA LEU A 169 14.34 12.33 -10.02
C LEU A 169 13.32 12.80 -8.99
N SER A 170 12.26 13.48 -9.44
CA SER A 170 11.26 14.01 -8.50
C SER A 170 10.40 12.88 -7.95
N SER A 171 9.89 13.08 -6.74
CA SER A 171 8.95 12.14 -6.13
C SER A 171 7.64 12.01 -6.90
N THR A 172 7.26 13.04 -7.67
CA THR A 172 6.06 13.01 -8.53
C THR A 172 6.26 12.20 -9.80
N ASP A 173 7.51 12.02 -10.24
CA ASP A 173 7.87 11.32 -11.47
C ASP A 173 8.12 9.82 -11.21
N LEU A 174 8.01 9.38 -9.96
CA LEU A 174 8.31 8.01 -9.55
C LEU A 174 7.28 6.99 -10.08
N ASP A 175 6.01 7.37 -10.10
CA ASP A 175 4.90 6.53 -10.56
C ASP A 175 4.62 6.86 -12.05
N PRO A 176 4.74 5.89 -12.97
CA PRO A 176 4.61 6.12 -14.42
C PRO A 176 3.17 6.36 -14.92
#